data_AF-A0A8B3DT98-F1
#
_entry.id   AF-A0A8B3DT98-F1
#
_cell.length_a   1.000
_cell.length_b   1.000
_cell.length_c   1.000
_cell.angle_alpha   90.00
_cell.angle_beta   90.00
_cell.angle_gamma   90.00
#
_symmetry.space_group_name_H-M   'P 1'
#
loop_
_entity.id
_entity.type
_entity.pdbx_description
1 polymer ?
#
loop_
_entity_poly.entity_id
_entity_poly.type
_entity_poly.pdbx_seq_one_letter_code
_entity_poly.pdbx_strand_id
1 'polypeptide(L)'
;MATNKMQAIKLSKLNKLLNEIYPEMQATSIKAGELGGINTELGNCVLINGMACQRLLDNGFNAKLVGGKAAFSVNKGKHGVLDFGYSQRGEAITPSGEMLHGYRGHCWIEIKKLNVIVDLTLPHLEQTFIHNNRQLGISDNEFKLSKSMVVSMDETQAWDKLLDGALGYHYQRNSNDSEFVNARYMDLEPLIFSIPQ
;
A
#
# COMPACT_ATOMS: atom_id res chain seq x y z
N MET A 1 21.19 -25.49 -6.08
CA MET A 1 19.89 -26.00 -5.58
C MET A 1 19.54 -25.58 -4.15
N ALA A 2 20.50 -25.30 -3.24
CA ALA A 2 20.20 -24.88 -1.86
C ALA A 2 19.54 -23.48 -1.72
N THR A 3 19.87 -22.55 -2.62
CA THR A 3 19.38 -21.15 -2.60
C THR A 3 17.86 -21.05 -2.72
N ASN A 4 17.25 -21.80 -3.64
CA ASN A 4 15.79 -21.78 -3.88
C ASN A 4 15.01 -22.38 -2.69
N LYS A 5 15.55 -23.40 -2.03
CA LYS A 5 14.90 -24.02 -0.86
C LYS A 5 14.88 -23.09 0.35
N MET A 6 15.97 -22.38 0.61
CA MET A 6 16.05 -21.42 1.71
C MET A 6 15.14 -20.20 1.47
N GLN A 7 15.07 -19.72 0.23
CA GLN A 7 14.17 -18.63 -0.14
C GLN A 7 12.71 -19.02 0.02
N ALA A 8 12.31 -20.21 -0.43
CA ALA A 8 10.95 -20.73 -0.26
C ALA A 8 10.54 -20.85 1.22
N ILE A 9 11.45 -21.32 2.09
CA ILE A 9 11.19 -21.39 3.54
C ILE A 9 10.98 -19.98 4.11
N LYS A 10 11.81 -19.00 3.74
CA LYS A 10 11.66 -17.62 4.22
C LYS A 10 10.38 -16.97 3.73
N LEU A 11 9.98 -17.21 2.47
CA LEU A 11 8.71 -16.74 1.93
C LEU A 11 7.52 -17.39 2.63
N SER A 12 7.59 -18.68 2.95
CA SER A 12 6.55 -19.37 3.73
C SER A 12 6.41 -18.77 5.14
N LYS A 13 7.54 -18.53 5.82
CA LYS A 13 7.54 -17.85 7.13
C LYS A 13 6.97 -16.43 7.05
N LEU A 14 7.34 -15.67 6.00
CA LEU A 14 6.83 -14.33 5.76
C LEU A 14 5.31 -14.34 5.62
N ASN A 15 4.77 -15.17 4.73
CA ASN A 15 3.33 -15.28 4.51
C ASN A 15 2.57 -15.69 5.78
N LYS A 16 3.12 -16.64 6.56
CA LYS A 16 2.51 -17.03 7.83
C LYS A 16 2.42 -15.84 8.79
N LEU A 17 3.52 -15.12 8.99
CA LEU A 17 3.57 -13.95 9.87
C LEU A 17 2.62 -12.84 9.38
N LEU A 18 2.57 -12.57 8.08
CA LEU A 18 1.67 -11.56 7.52
C LEU A 18 0.21 -11.90 7.80
N ASN A 19 -0.20 -13.16 7.64
CA ASN A 19 -1.57 -13.60 7.96
C ASN A 19 -1.89 -13.47 9.46
N GLU A 20 -0.89 -13.63 10.34
CA GLU A 20 -1.05 -13.47 11.78
C GLU A 20 -1.21 -11.99 12.18
N ILE A 21 -0.41 -11.09 11.62
CA ILE A 21 -0.42 -9.66 12.02
C ILE A 21 -1.47 -8.84 11.27
N TYR A 22 -1.86 -9.24 10.06
CA TYR A 22 -2.72 -8.43 9.20
C TYR A 22 -4.07 -8.03 9.84
N PRO A 23 -4.83 -8.92 10.51
CA PRO A 23 -6.10 -8.55 11.15
C PRO A 23 -5.94 -7.44 12.21
N GLU A 24 -4.86 -7.49 13.00
CA GLU A 24 -4.54 -6.49 14.02
C GLU A 24 -4.23 -5.12 13.38
N MET A 25 -3.39 -5.13 12.33
CA MET A 25 -2.99 -3.91 11.63
C MET A 25 -4.18 -3.27 10.90
N GLN A 26 -5.03 -4.10 10.29
CA GLN A 26 -6.25 -3.67 9.62
C GLN A 26 -7.24 -3.01 10.61
N ALA A 27 -7.53 -3.67 11.74
CA ALA A 27 -8.44 -3.13 12.74
C ALA A 27 -7.95 -1.78 13.29
N THR A 28 -6.65 -1.68 13.56
CA THR A 28 -6.01 -0.43 14.00
C THR A 28 -6.13 0.67 12.96
N SER A 29 -5.92 0.35 11.68
CA SER A 29 -6.06 1.30 10.58
C SER A 29 -7.49 1.83 10.44
N ILE A 30 -8.49 0.95 10.54
CA ILE A 30 -9.92 1.34 10.48
C ILE A 30 -10.25 2.30 11.63
N LYS A 31 -9.89 1.92 12.86
CA LYS A 31 -10.15 2.75 14.05
C LYS A 31 -9.48 4.11 13.99
N ALA A 32 -8.24 4.17 13.47
CA ALA A 32 -7.54 5.44 13.29
C ALA A 32 -8.24 6.35 12.26
N GLY A 33 -8.80 5.76 11.20
CA GLY A 33 -9.62 6.48 10.23
C GLY A 33 -10.92 7.05 10.82
N GLU A 34 -11.59 6.28 11.68
CA GLU A 34 -12.83 6.71 12.36
C GLU A 34 -12.60 7.85 13.36
N LEU A 35 -11.47 7.83 14.10
CA LEU A 35 -11.16 8.81 15.14
C LEU A 35 -10.59 10.12 14.61
N GLY A 36 -9.92 10.10 13.45
CA GLY A 36 -9.13 11.24 12.98
C GLY A 36 -9.89 12.29 12.17
N GLY A 37 -11.12 12.01 11.70
CA GLY A 37 -11.75 12.83 10.65
C GLY A 37 -10.93 12.92 9.35
N ILE A 38 -9.85 12.14 9.27
CA ILE A 38 -8.99 12.00 8.10
C ILE A 38 -9.79 11.16 7.13
N ASN A 39 -10.06 11.73 5.95
CA ASN A 39 -10.66 10.99 4.85
C ASN A 39 -9.85 9.69 4.68
N THR A 40 -10.46 8.56 5.03
CA THR A 40 -9.79 7.29 5.38
C THR A 40 -9.05 6.65 4.20
N GLU A 41 -9.09 7.29 3.04
CA GLU A 41 -8.49 6.86 1.79
C GLU A 41 -7.02 7.32 1.62
N LEU A 42 -6.56 8.35 2.33
CA LEU A 42 -5.27 9.03 2.03
C LEU A 42 -4.14 8.82 3.06
N GLY A 43 -4.32 8.00 4.10
CA GLY A 43 -3.30 7.80 5.15
C GLY A 43 -3.09 6.37 5.64
N ASN A 44 -3.94 5.42 5.22
CA ASN A 44 -3.91 4.05 5.75
C ASN A 44 -2.66 3.26 5.35
N CYS A 45 -2.09 3.52 4.16
CA CYS A 45 -0.92 2.78 3.68
C CYS A 45 0.30 2.99 4.56
N VAL A 46 0.50 4.21 5.07
CA VAL A 46 1.60 4.54 5.97
C VAL A 46 1.45 3.81 7.30
N LEU A 47 0.25 3.87 7.90
CA LEU A 47 -0.04 3.25 9.19
C LEU A 47 0.12 1.73 9.13
N ILE A 48 -0.60 1.09 8.22
CA ILE A 48 -0.67 -0.38 8.15
C ILE A 48 0.68 -0.99 7.77
N ASN A 49 1.39 -0.41 6.79
CA ASN A 49 2.70 -0.90 6.38
C ASN A 49 3.80 -0.47 7.36
N GLY A 50 3.65 0.65 8.06
CA GLY A 50 4.58 1.08 9.11
C GLY A 50 4.59 0.12 10.30
N MET A 51 3.42 -0.21 10.85
CA MET A 51 3.30 -1.15 11.97
C MET A 51 3.76 -2.57 11.55
N ALA A 52 3.38 -3.01 10.35
CA ALA A 52 3.83 -4.30 9.84
C ALA A 52 5.36 -4.34 9.62
N CYS A 53 5.98 -3.24 9.18
CA CYS A 53 7.43 -3.16 9.03
C CYS A 53 8.14 -3.43 10.36
N GLN A 54 7.65 -2.86 11.46
CA GLN A 54 8.22 -3.11 12.78
C GLN A 54 8.07 -4.58 13.18
N ARG A 55 6.88 -5.17 13.02
CA ARG A 55 6.65 -6.61 13.30
C ARG A 55 7.56 -7.52 12.47
N LEU A 56 7.80 -7.19 11.21
CA LEU A 56 8.70 -7.94 10.33
C LEU A 56 10.16 -7.85 10.80
N LEU A 57 10.62 -6.67 11.24
CA LEU A 57 11.95 -6.47 11.81
C LEU A 57 12.13 -7.28 13.09
N ASP A 58 11.16 -7.25 14.01
CA ASP A 58 11.18 -8.02 15.26
C ASP A 58 11.26 -9.54 15.02
N ASN A 59 10.78 -10.00 13.86
CA ASN A 59 10.82 -11.41 13.43
C ASN A 59 12.01 -11.74 12.51
N GLY A 60 13.01 -10.86 12.43
CA GLY A 60 14.28 -11.12 11.73
C GLY A 60 14.23 -10.94 10.21
N PHE A 61 13.20 -10.30 9.67
CA PHE A 61 13.19 -9.88 8.27
C PHE A 61 13.91 -8.54 8.13
N ASN A 62 14.78 -8.43 7.11
CA ASN A 62 15.44 -7.17 6.76
C ASN A 62 14.47 -6.29 5.93
N ALA A 63 13.39 -5.88 6.57
CA ALA A 63 12.31 -5.08 6.00
C ALA A 63 12.67 -3.59 6.02
N LYS A 64 12.33 -2.88 4.94
CA LYS A 64 12.45 -1.41 4.85
C LYS A 64 11.09 -0.85 4.45
N LEU A 65 10.54 0.06 5.25
CA LEU A 65 9.40 0.88 4.83
C LEU A 65 9.87 1.86 3.74
N VAL A 66 9.16 1.89 2.63
CA VAL A 66 9.47 2.70 1.46
C VAL A 66 8.22 3.45 1.04
N GLY A 67 8.37 4.75 0.81
CA GLY A 67 7.37 5.56 0.13
C GLY A 67 7.70 5.68 -1.35
N GLY A 68 6.68 5.81 -2.18
CA GLY A 68 6.88 6.00 -3.60
C GLY A 68 5.64 6.44 -4.38
N LYS A 69 5.78 6.43 -5.71
CA LYS A 69 4.63 6.27 -6.60
C LYS A 69 4.26 4.79 -6.66
N ALA A 70 2.97 4.48 -6.64
CA ALA A 70 2.47 3.14 -6.90
C ALA A 70 1.28 3.22 -7.85
N ALA A 71 1.12 2.24 -8.72
CA ALA A 71 -0.08 2.09 -9.53
C ALA A 71 -0.52 0.64 -9.57
N PHE A 72 -1.83 0.46 -9.58
CA PHE A 72 -2.51 -0.84 -9.53
C PHE A 72 -3.47 -0.88 -10.70
N SER A 73 -3.39 -1.91 -11.54
CA SER A 73 -4.23 -2.04 -12.72
C SER A 73 -5.08 -3.32 -12.66
N VAL A 74 -6.38 -3.15 -12.90
CA VAL A 74 -7.39 -4.19 -13.05
C VAL A 74 -7.87 -4.29 -14.51
N ASN A 75 -8.25 -5.47 -14.95
CA ASN A 75 -8.72 -5.68 -16.32
C ASN A 75 -10.20 -5.34 -16.44
N LYS A 76 -10.59 -4.20 -17.07
CA LYS A 76 -11.96 -3.93 -17.59
C LYS A 76 -12.07 -2.96 -18.79
N GLY A 77 -10.99 -2.59 -19.49
CA GLY A 77 -11.09 -1.95 -20.82
C GLY A 77 -10.90 -0.42 -20.96
N LYS A 78 -10.27 0.26 -19.97
CA LYS A 78 -9.55 1.58 -20.04
C LYS A 78 -9.59 2.38 -18.73
N HIS A 79 -10.47 2.02 -17.78
CA HIS A 79 -10.69 2.78 -16.53
C HIS A 79 -10.21 2.06 -15.26
N GLY A 80 -9.31 1.09 -15.41
CA GLY A 80 -8.94 0.15 -14.35
C GLY A 80 -7.66 0.46 -13.60
N VAL A 81 -7.13 1.68 -13.65
CA VAL A 81 -5.87 2.01 -12.98
C VAL A 81 -6.14 2.92 -11.78
N LEU A 82 -5.74 2.47 -10.58
CA LEU A 82 -5.61 3.34 -9.41
C LEU A 82 -4.14 3.70 -9.26
N ASP A 83 -3.85 4.99 -9.25
CA ASP A 83 -2.50 5.48 -9.09
C ASP A 83 -2.33 6.44 -7.92
N PHE A 84 -1.17 6.31 -7.28
CA PHE A 84 -0.72 7.07 -6.13
C PHE A 84 0.64 7.65 -6.50
N GLY A 85 0.85 8.97 -6.35
CA GLY A 85 2.10 9.60 -6.69
C GLY A 85 2.42 10.85 -5.89
N TYR A 86 3.72 11.15 -5.74
CA TYR A 86 4.16 12.43 -5.16
C TYR A 86 3.75 13.59 -6.06
N SER A 87 2.83 14.43 -5.61
CA SER A 87 2.67 15.76 -6.19
C SER A 87 3.74 16.68 -5.59
N GLN A 88 4.85 16.92 -6.29
CA GLN A 88 5.78 18.02 -5.97
C GLN A 88 5.25 19.38 -6.49
N ARG A 89 3.92 19.60 -6.47
CA ARG A 89 3.08 20.41 -7.38
C ARG A 89 2.57 19.59 -8.56
N GLY A 90 1.25 19.52 -8.68
CA GLY A 90 0.55 18.75 -9.70
C GLY A 90 -0.82 18.41 -9.17
N GLU A 91 -1.74 19.35 -9.38
CA GLU A 91 -3.17 19.25 -9.13
C GLU A 91 -3.70 17.88 -9.59
N ALA A 92 -4.24 17.08 -8.68
CA ALA A 92 -5.28 16.16 -9.12
C ALA A 92 -6.60 16.88 -8.89
N ILE A 93 -7.22 17.24 -10.01
CA ILE A 93 -8.58 17.73 -10.09
C ILE A 93 -9.47 16.53 -9.75
N THR A 94 -10.22 16.64 -8.66
CA THR A 94 -11.34 15.71 -8.43
C THR A 94 -12.33 15.83 -9.60
N PRO A 95 -13.20 14.86 -9.86
CA PRO A 95 -14.31 15.03 -10.80
C PRO A 95 -15.19 16.27 -10.49
N SER A 96 -15.14 16.77 -9.25
CA SER A 96 -15.79 18.00 -8.79
C SER A 96 -15.01 19.31 -9.03
N GLY A 97 -13.77 19.25 -9.54
CA GLY A 97 -12.96 20.46 -9.79
C GLY A 97 -12.11 20.93 -8.60
N GLU A 98 -12.08 20.19 -7.49
CA GLU A 98 -11.45 20.63 -6.24
C GLU A 98 -9.97 20.24 -6.19
N MET A 99 -9.13 21.19 -5.74
CA MET A 99 -7.70 20.97 -5.48
C MET A 99 -7.49 20.42 -4.06
N LEU A 100 -6.97 19.20 -3.93
CA LEU A 100 -6.57 18.65 -2.62
C LEU A 100 -5.07 18.84 -2.39
N HIS A 101 -4.71 19.53 -1.30
CA HIS A 101 -3.34 19.69 -0.81
C HIS A 101 -3.01 18.59 0.22
N GLY A 102 -2.01 17.73 -0.06
CA GLY A 102 -1.55 16.68 0.86
C GLY A 102 -0.60 15.68 0.19
N TYR A 103 0.17 14.93 0.99
CA TYR A 103 1.00 13.83 0.52
C TYR A 103 0.12 12.79 -0.22
N ARG A 104 0.39 12.56 -1.51
CA ARG A 104 -0.34 11.59 -2.34
C ARG A 104 0.52 10.37 -2.74
N GLY A 105 1.58 10.07 -2.00
CA GLY A 105 2.39 8.87 -2.23
C GLY A 105 1.75 7.59 -1.69
N HIS A 106 2.29 6.44 -2.06
CA HIS A 106 1.95 5.15 -1.46
C HIS A 106 3.12 4.64 -0.64
N CYS A 107 2.86 3.97 0.48
CA CYS A 107 3.90 3.34 1.30
C CYS A 107 3.74 1.82 1.28
N TRP A 108 4.86 1.12 1.13
CA TRP A 108 4.97 -0.34 1.14
C TRP A 108 6.25 -0.76 1.86
N ILE A 109 6.47 -2.07 1.99
CA ILE A 109 7.65 -2.64 2.63
C ILE A 109 8.46 -3.40 1.58
N GLU A 110 9.77 -3.22 1.56
CA GLU A 110 10.66 -3.99 0.72
C GLU A 110 11.52 -4.96 1.53
N ILE A 111 11.64 -6.20 1.06
CA ILE A 111 12.56 -7.19 1.61
C ILE A 111 13.54 -7.61 0.51
N LYS A 112 14.59 -6.81 0.32
CA LYS A 112 15.56 -6.97 -0.80
C LYS A 112 16.14 -8.38 -0.92
N LYS A 113 16.47 -9.02 0.21
CA LYS A 113 17.05 -10.39 0.22
C LYS A 113 16.08 -11.48 -0.29
N LEU A 114 14.79 -11.17 -0.39
CA LEU A 114 13.77 -12.07 -0.91
C LEU A 114 13.24 -11.65 -2.29
N ASN A 115 13.66 -10.47 -2.80
CA ASN A 115 13.15 -9.85 -4.03
C ASN A 115 11.63 -9.62 -4.01
N VAL A 116 11.08 -9.19 -2.88
CA VAL A 116 9.64 -8.97 -2.72
C VAL A 116 9.30 -7.59 -2.18
N ILE A 117 8.11 -7.14 -2.57
CA ILE A 117 7.34 -6.06 -1.96
C ILE A 117 6.27 -6.69 -1.08
N VAL A 118 6.09 -6.14 0.11
CA VAL A 118 5.01 -6.45 1.03
C VAL A 118 4.13 -5.20 1.14
N ASP A 119 2.84 -5.36 0.86
CA ASP A 119 1.88 -4.27 0.91
C ASP A 119 0.56 -4.79 1.48
N LEU A 120 0.27 -4.38 2.71
CA LEU A 120 -0.92 -4.77 3.45
C LEU A 120 -2.19 -4.04 2.95
N THR A 121 -2.08 -3.12 2.00
CA THR A 121 -3.25 -2.46 1.41
C THR A 121 -3.88 -3.27 0.27
N LEU A 122 -3.15 -4.22 -0.31
CA LEU A 122 -3.59 -5.01 -1.48
C LEU A 122 -4.92 -5.76 -1.24
N PRO A 123 -5.18 -6.38 -0.08
CA PRO A 123 -6.47 -7.02 0.17
C PRO A 123 -7.68 -6.07 0.12
N HIS A 124 -7.45 -4.75 0.28
CA HIS A 124 -8.47 -3.71 0.30
C HIS A 124 -8.64 -2.97 -1.03
N LEU A 125 -7.69 -3.10 -1.95
CA LEU A 125 -7.72 -2.35 -3.21
C LEU A 125 -9.02 -2.57 -3.99
N GLU A 126 -9.58 -3.78 -3.98
CA GLU A 126 -10.87 -4.07 -4.63
C GLU A 126 -11.98 -3.13 -4.15
N GLN A 127 -12.07 -2.90 -2.85
CA GLN A 127 -13.06 -1.99 -2.27
C GLN A 127 -12.77 -0.53 -2.67
N THR A 128 -11.50 -0.14 -2.72
CA THR A 128 -11.07 1.18 -3.20
C THR A 128 -11.46 1.39 -4.67
N PHE A 129 -11.28 0.38 -5.52
CA PHE A 129 -11.72 0.42 -6.90
C PHE A 129 -13.24 0.53 -7.02
N ILE A 130 -14.00 -0.25 -6.25
CA ILE A 130 -15.47 -0.17 -6.23
C ILE A 130 -15.92 1.23 -5.81
N HIS A 131 -15.29 1.80 -4.78
CA HIS A 131 -15.62 3.14 -4.31
C HIS A 131 -15.35 4.20 -5.37
N ASN A 132 -14.15 4.19 -5.97
CA ASN A 132 -13.76 5.12 -7.03
C ASN A 132 -14.66 4.99 -8.27
N ASN A 133 -14.91 3.77 -8.74
CA ASN A 133 -15.82 3.50 -9.85
C ASN A 133 -17.22 4.08 -9.60
N ARG A 134 -17.77 3.91 -8.40
CA ARG A 134 -19.07 4.50 -8.03
C ARG A 134 -19.06 6.02 -8.10
N GLN A 135 -17.99 6.68 -7.61
CA GLN A 135 -17.86 8.14 -7.69
C GLN A 135 -17.78 8.63 -9.14
N LEU A 136 -17.19 7.85 -10.04
CA LEU A 136 -17.08 8.15 -11.47
C LEU A 136 -18.31 7.73 -12.28
N GLY A 137 -19.35 7.16 -11.65
CA GLY A 137 -20.53 6.64 -12.34
C GLY A 137 -20.25 5.37 -13.18
N ILE A 138 -19.15 4.68 -12.90
CA ILE A 138 -18.75 3.42 -13.53
C ILE A 138 -19.41 2.27 -12.76
N SER A 139 -20.24 1.49 -13.44
CA SER A 139 -21.02 0.39 -12.83
C SER A 139 -20.32 -0.96 -12.81
N ASP A 140 -19.05 -1.00 -13.23
CA ASP A 140 -18.33 -2.23 -13.50
C ASP A 140 -17.58 -2.77 -12.26
N ASN A 141 -17.78 -4.05 -11.92
CA ASN A 141 -17.47 -4.61 -10.59
C ASN A 141 -16.61 -5.91 -10.58
N GLU A 142 -15.86 -6.21 -11.63
CA GLU A 142 -15.01 -7.44 -11.67
C GLU A 142 -13.55 -7.04 -11.68
N PHE A 143 -12.84 -7.33 -10.60
CA PHE A 143 -11.46 -6.90 -10.43
C PHE A 143 -10.54 -8.12 -10.51
N LYS A 144 -9.54 -8.06 -11.38
CA LYS A 144 -8.50 -9.09 -11.48
C LYS A 144 -7.22 -8.64 -10.76
N LEU A 145 -7.32 -8.43 -9.45
CA LEU A 145 -6.18 -8.14 -8.59
C LEU A 145 -5.95 -9.28 -7.60
N SER A 146 -4.68 -9.63 -7.40
CA SER A 146 -4.32 -10.52 -6.30
C SER A 146 -4.56 -9.83 -4.96
N LYS A 147 -5.15 -10.57 -4.02
CA LYS A 147 -5.25 -10.19 -2.60
C LYS A 147 -4.01 -10.59 -1.81
N SER A 148 -2.99 -11.15 -2.47
CA SER A 148 -1.71 -11.45 -1.83
C SER A 148 -1.07 -10.15 -1.36
N MET A 149 -0.67 -10.10 -0.09
CA MET A 149 0.11 -8.99 0.46
C MET A 149 1.57 -9.01 -0.02
N VAL A 150 2.02 -10.11 -0.62
CA VAL A 150 3.39 -10.27 -1.12
C VAL A 150 3.36 -10.23 -2.65
N VAL A 151 4.17 -9.35 -3.23
CA VAL A 151 4.35 -9.18 -4.67
C VAL A 151 5.82 -9.42 -5.00
N SER A 152 6.12 -10.26 -5.99
CA SER A 152 7.49 -10.39 -6.48
C SER A 152 7.89 -9.11 -7.20
N MET A 153 9.11 -8.60 -6.97
CA MET A 153 9.60 -7.44 -7.73
C MET A 153 9.67 -7.75 -9.24
N ASP A 154 9.88 -9.01 -9.61
CA ASP A 154 9.92 -9.47 -11.00
C ASP A 154 8.54 -9.45 -11.68
N GLU A 155 7.45 -9.35 -10.91
CA GLU A 155 6.08 -9.28 -11.43
C GLU A 155 5.61 -7.83 -11.63
N THR A 156 6.41 -6.85 -11.20
CA THR A 156 6.08 -5.43 -11.35
C THR A 156 6.15 -4.99 -12.80
N GLN A 157 5.21 -4.14 -13.21
CA GLN A 157 5.12 -3.59 -14.55
C GLN A 157 5.66 -2.17 -14.57
N ALA A 158 6.11 -1.74 -15.75
CA ALA A 158 6.35 -0.33 -16.00
C ALA A 158 5.00 0.44 -16.02
N TRP A 159 5.04 1.70 -15.59
CA TRP A 159 3.84 2.53 -15.42
C TRP A 159 3.04 2.69 -16.72
N ASP A 160 3.74 2.98 -17.82
CA ASP A 160 3.19 3.12 -19.16
C ASP A 160 2.40 1.88 -19.60
N LYS A 161 2.93 0.68 -19.33
CA LYS A 161 2.23 -0.57 -19.64
C LYS A 161 0.91 -0.70 -18.89
N LEU A 162 0.84 -0.23 -17.64
CA LEU A 162 -0.41 -0.27 -16.87
C LEU A 162 -1.47 0.66 -17.50
N LEU A 163 -1.07 1.85 -17.96
CA LEU A 163 -1.96 2.78 -18.68
C LEU A 163 -2.45 2.21 -20.02
N ASP A 164 -1.61 1.41 -20.69
CA ASP A 164 -1.97 0.68 -21.92
C ASP A 164 -2.82 -0.58 -21.66
N GLY A 165 -3.20 -0.84 -20.40
CA GLY A 165 -4.12 -1.92 -20.02
C GLY A 165 -3.44 -3.21 -19.55
N ALA A 166 -2.13 -3.22 -19.33
CA ALA A 166 -1.48 -4.34 -18.64
C ALA A 166 -1.98 -4.44 -17.19
N LEU A 167 -2.07 -5.68 -16.70
CA LEU A 167 -2.51 -5.97 -15.34
C LEU A 167 -1.33 -6.06 -14.40
N GLY A 168 -1.54 -5.63 -13.16
CA GLY A 168 -0.56 -5.82 -12.10
C GLY A 168 -0.23 -4.52 -11.37
N TYR A 169 1.04 -4.43 -10.96
CA TYR A 169 1.50 -3.50 -9.95
C TYR A 169 2.70 -2.72 -10.47
N HIS A 170 2.76 -1.44 -10.16
CA HIS A 170 3.93 -0.60 -10.36
C HIS A 170 4.32 0.01 -9.03
N TYR A 171 5.62 0.05 -8.75
CA TYR A 171 6.18 0.71 -7.57
C TYR A 171 7.46 1.44 -7.98
N GLN A 172 7.50 2.74 -7.73
CA GLN A 172 8.66 3.59 -8.01
C GLN A 172 9.00 4.40 -6.76
N ARG A 173 10.19 4.17 -6.20
CA ARG A 173 10.72 4.95 -5.08
C ARG A 173 10.84 6.44 -5.44
N ASN A 174 10.72 7.34 -4.47
CA ASN A 174 11.17 8.72 -4.70
C ASN A 174 12.69 8.79 -4.92
N SER A 175 13.11 9.78 -5.72
CA SER A 175 14.51 10.01 -6.09
C SER A 175 15.42 10.32 -4.91
N ASN A 176 14.87 10.71 -3.76
CA ASN A 176 15.69 11.20 -2.66
C ASN A 176 16.02 10.13 -1.61
N ASP A 177 15.47 8.90 -1.69
CA ASP A 177 15.49 7.94 -0.55
C ASP A 177 14.98 8.57 0.78
N SER A 178 14.45 9.80 0.70
CA SER A 178 14.21 10.76 1.76
C SER A 178 12.81 11.28 1.55
N GLU A 179 11.87 10.42 1.85
CA GLU A 179 11.22 10.62 3.12
C GLU A 179 11.33 9.24 3.76
N PHE A 180 12.15 9.12 4.82
CA PHE A 180 11.54 8.52 6.00
C PHE A 180 10.15 9.15 6.01
N VAL A 181 9.09 8.36 5.92
CA VAL A 181 7.85 8.80 6.55
C VAL A 181 8.33 9.06 7.97
N ASN A 182 8.71 10.32 8.21
CA ASN A 182 9.28 10.75 9.45
C ASN A 182 8.08 10.54 10.32
N ALA A 183 8.17 9.50 11.12
CA ALA A 183 7.11 9.02 11.95
C ALA A 183 6.84 10.14 12.95
N ARG A 184 6.11 11.17 12.52
CA ARG A 184 5.23 11.97 13.38
C ARG A 184 4.07 11.11 13.89
N TYR A 185 4.17 9.79 13.77
CA TYR A 185 3.64 8.86 14.76
C TYR A 185 4.24 9.06 16.15
N MET A 186 5.39 9.74 16.31
CA MET A 186 5.86 10.18 17.64
C MET A 186 5.00 11.29 18.26
N ASP A 187 4.15 11.98 17.48
CA ASP A 187 3.16 12.93 18.02
C ASP A 187 1.75 12.32 18.14
N LEU A 188 1.56 11.04 17.75
CA LEU A 188 0.32 10.27 17.96
C LEU A 188 0.38 9.38 19.21
N GLU A 189 1.49 9.38 19.95
CA GLU A 189 1.57 8.73 21.27
C GLU A 189 0.43 9.15 22.23
N PRO A 190 -0.06 10.41 22.24
CA PRO A 190 -1.17 10.77 23.12
C PRO A 190 -2.52 10.16 22.72
N LEU A 191 -2.69 9.71 21.46
CA LEU A 191 -3.97 9.22 20.93
C LEU A 191 -4.10 7.68 20.95
N ILE A 192 -2.97 6.96 20.93
CA ILE A 192 -2.97 5.48 20.92
C ILE A 192 -2.96 4.90 22.35
N PHE A 193 -2.34 5.60 23.32
CA PHE A 193 -2.20 5.13 24.70
C PHE A 193 -3.19 5.72 25.72
N SER A 194 -4.15 6.54 25.28
CA SER A 194 -5.18 7.15 26.15
C SER A 194 -6.54 6.46 26.07
N ILE A 195 -6.62 5.27 25.46
CA ILE A 195 -7.82 4.42 25.57
C ILE A 195 -7.88 3.91 27.02
N PRO A 196 -8.90 4.27 27.82
CA PRO A 196 -9.07 3.73 29.16
C PRO A 196 -9.26 2.20 29.06
N GLN A 197 -8.63 1.46 29.99
CA GLN A 197 -8.88 0.02 30.18
C GLN A 197 -10.35 -0.26 30.50
#